data_AF-A0A522YC96-F1
#
_entry.id   AF-A0A522YC96-F1
#
_cell.length_a   1.000
_cell.length_b   1.000
_cell.length_c   1.000
_cell.angle_alpha   90.00
_cell.angle_beta   90.00
_cell.angle_gamma   90.00
#
_symmetry.space_group_name_H-M   'P 1'
#
loop_
_entity.id
_entity.type
_entity.pdbx_description
1 polymer ?
#
loop_
_entity_poly.entity_id
_entity_poly.type
_entity_poly.pdbx_seq_one_letter_code
_entity_poly.pdbx_strand_id
1 'polypeptide(L)'
;MRNKPLKYCLITGMLLYLFLCAVRFISAKPLWLDENFILSNIRELSPPEIFGPLKHAQGFPRVYLFLIQGCARAFSYNIYSLRMLPFACMISSFFIWLSIYKREEGKGIGFLLFILSWCGSYFMSNYSSELKQYSMDVLAAAIFSWFILRQKYFLSAQKIMLSLQAGYLLLPSLVLLSYTGYFFVLLPAYNLILNLKGNKPNKAYLSVYTASLIVCIFLSYHFDLRYTLADQGLRGYWKDYFISTSSVYEFVKSFTEGLRNIFVRWFLERKPVTYIMTIFMPLGLFYMFFSVFKRIKGDKAAILSLGGLALVLLMELFLAGMMKVYPFTGARVTLFM
;
A
#
# COMPACT_ATOMS: atom_id res chain seq x y z
N MET A 1 31.53 -21.36 -2.67
CA MET A 1 31.15 -21.32 -1.24
C MET A 1 30.06 -20.27 -1.05
N ARG A 2 28.82 -20.66 -0.69
CA ARG A 2 27.74 -19.70 -0.37
C ARG A 2 28.21 -18.75 0.74
N ASN A 3 28.03 -17.45 0.55
CA ASN A 3 28.47 -16.40 1.47
C ASN A 3 27.71 -16.53 2.82
N LYS A 4 28.22 -17.40 3.71
CA LYS A 4 27.61 -17.69 5.03
C LYS A 4 27.33 -16.42 5.85
N PRO A 5 28.22 -15.40 5.90
CA PRO A 5 27.96 -14.13 6.56
C PRO A 5 26.68 -13.45 6.08
N LEU A 6 26.49 -13.33 4.76
CA LEU A 6 25.30 -12.69 4.19
C LEU A 6 24.01 -13.43 4.61
N LYS A 7 24.03 -14.76 4.64
CA LYS A 7 22.87 -15.55 5.11
C LYS A 7 22.50 -15.18 6.55
N TYR A 8 23.47 -15.05 7.45
CA TYR A 8 23.21 -14.66 8.84
C TYR A 8 22.68 -13.23 8.92
N CYS A 9 23.26 -12.27 8.19
CA CYS A 9 22.75 -10.90 8.15
C CYS A 9 21.30 -10.82 7.69
N LEU A 10 20.90 -11.61 6.67
CA LEU A 10 19.52 -11.67 6.20
C LEU A 10 18.57 -12.19 7.29
N ILE A 11 18.94 -13.29 7.97
CA ILE A 11 18.12 -13.87 9.04
C ILE A 11 18.01 -12.89 10.21
N THR A 12 19.12 -12.32 10.66
CA THR A 12 19.15 -11.35 11.75
C THR A 12 18.31 -10.11 11.41
N GLY A 13 18.40 -9.60 10.18
CA GLY A 13 17.56 -8.48 9.74
C GLY A 13 16.07 -8.80 9.78
N MET A 14 15.66 -9.99 9.29
CA MET A 14 14.26 -10.42 9.37
C MET A 14 13.79 -10.55 10.82
N LEU A 15 14.57 -11.21 11.68
CA LEU A 15 14.24 -11.37 13.09
C LEU A 15 14.17 -10.03 13.81
N LEU A 16 15.06 -9.09 13.48
CA LEU A 16 15.05 -7.74 14.03
C LEU A 16 13.75 -7.01 13.67
N TYR A 17 13.31 -7.02 12.42
CA TYR A 17 12.06 -6.38 12.03
C TYR A 17 10.85 -6.99 12.75
N LEU A 18 10.78 -8.32 12.82
CA LEU A 18 9.71 -9.03 13.54
C LEU A 18 9.72 -8.69 15.04
N PHE A 19 10.90 -8.64 15.64
CA PHE A 19 11.08 -8.24 17.04
C PHE A 19 10.60 -6.81 17.27
N LEU A 20 10.96 -5.86 16.39
CA LEU A 20 10.50 -4.47 16.48
C LEU A 20 8.98 -4.37 16.44
N CYS A 21 8.32 -5.08 15.52
CA CYS A 21 6.86 -5.10 15.44
C CYS A 21 6.23 -5.75 16.69
N ALA A 22 6.79 -6.87 17.16
CA ALA A 22 6.30 -7.56 18.35
C ALA A 22 6.42 -6.69 19.61
N VAL A 23 7.55 -6.00 19.79
CA VAL A 23 7.73 -5.04 20.89
C VAL A 23 6.68 -3.93 20.80
N ARG A 24 6.42 -3.37 19.61
CA ARG A 24 5.40 -2.34 19.41
C ARG A 24 3.99 -2.82 19.78
N PHE A 25 3.64 -4.04 19.37
CA PHE A 25 2.37 -4.67 19.70
C PHE A 25 2.22 -4.95 21.20
N ILE A 26 3.21 -5.61 21.81
CA ILE A 26 3.18 -6.03 23.22
C ILE A 26 3.22 -4.82 24.17
N SER A 27 3.93 -3.75 23.80
CA SER A 27 4.04 -2.53 24.61
C SER A 27 2.69 -1.87 24.91
N ALA A 28 1.63 -2.20 24.17
CA ALA A 28 0.27 -1.75 24.46
C ALA A 28 0.18 -0.23 24.71
N LYS A 29 0.90 0.57 23.91
CA LYS A 29 0.92 2.03 24.05
C LYS A 29 -0.50 2.57 24.07
N PRO A 30 -0.83 3.57 24.92
CA PRO A 30 -2.13 4.22 24.90
C PRO A 30 -2.55 4.65 23.49
N LEU A 31 -3.84 4.63 23.23
CA LEU A 31 -4.39 5.04 21.94
C LEU A 31 -4.17 6.54 21.73
N TRP A 32 -3.70 6.91 20.54
CA TRP A 32 -3.65 8.30 20.10
C TRP A 32 -5.07 8.87 19.95
N LEU A 33 -5.19 10.20 19.88
CA LEU A 33 -6.49 10.86 19.75
C LEU A 33 -7.29 10.33 18.54
N ASP A 34 -6.61 10.14 17.42
CA ASP A 34 -7.22 9.67 16.19
C ASP A 34 -7.49 8.17 16.19
N GLU A 35 -6.76 7.35 16.97
CA GLU A 35 -7.13 5.96 17.27
C GLU A 35 -8.39 5.91 18.16
N ASN A 36 -8.51 6.82 19.14
CA ASN A 36 -9.70 6.92 19.99
C ASN A 36 -10.96 7.26 19.18
N PHE A 37 -10.83 8.09 18.14
CA PHE A 37 -11.93 8.34 17.21
C PHE A 37 -12.37 7.10 16.43
N ILE A 38 -11.45 6.18 16.11
CA ILE A 38 -11.81 4.90 15.51
C ILE A 38 -12.44 3.98 16.56
N LEU A 39 -11.90 3.97 17.79
CA LEU A 39 -12.43 3.17 18.89
C LEU A 39 -13.89 3.55 19.21
N SER A 40 -14.24 4.84 19.24
CA SER A 40 -15.63 5.27 19.50
C SER A 40 -16.59 4.73 18.43
N ASN A 41 -16.18 4.74 17.17
CA ASN A 41 -16.96 4.16 16.08
C ASN A 41 -17.20 2.65 16.26
N ILE A 42 -16.14 1.85 16.48
CA ILE A 42 -16.29 0.39 16.61
C ILE A 42 -16.97 -0.05 17.90
N ARG A 43 -16.90 0.75 18.97
CA ARG A 43 -17.50 0.40 20.26
C ARG A 43 -18.97 0.79 20.34
N GLU A 44 -19.35 1.93 19.75
CA GLU A 44 -20.67 2.53 19.93
C GLU A 44 -21.61 2.25 18.76
N LEU A 45 -21.10 2.05 17.54
CA LEU A 45 -21.94 1.71 16.38
C LEU A 45 -22.18 0.20 16.32
N SER A 46 -23.40 -0.21 16.02
CA SER A 46 -23.71 -1.58 15.63
C SER A 46 -23.11 -1.92 14.25
N PRO A 47 -22.95 -3.21 13.90
CA PRO A 47 -22.33 -3.59 12.65
C PRO A 47 -22.97 -2.99 11.37
N PRO A 48 -24.32 -2.89 11.24
CA PRO A 48 -24.92 -2.20 10.11
C PRO A 48 -24.61 -0.70 10.08
N GLU A 49 -24.51 -0.05 11.26
CA GLU A 49 -24.25 1.39 11.36
C GLU A 49 -22.82 1.77 10.95
N ILE A 50 -21.85 0.85 11.02
CA ILE A 50 -20.48 1.07 10.50
C ILE A 50 -20.48 1.39 8.99
N PHE A 51 -21.44 0.85 8.25
CA PHE A 51 -21.60 1.11 6.81
C PHE A 51 -22.33 2.42 6.52
N GLY A 52 -22.60 3.23 7.55
CA GLY A 52 -23.09 4.60 7.48
C GLY A 52 -22.01 5.67 7.73
N PRO A 53 -22.43 6.91 8.03
CA PRO A 53 -21.52 7.98 8.43
C PRO A 53 -20.76 7.64 9.73
N LEU A 54 -19.44 7.79 9.72
CA LEU A 54 -18.62 7.61 10.92
C LEU A 54 -18.56 8.90 11.75
N LYS A 55 -18.39 8.75 13.07
CA LYS A 55 -18.11 9.84 14.00
C LYS A 55 -16.74 10.44 13.75
N HIS A 56 -16.56 11.71 14.16
CA HIS A 56 -15.29 12.44 14.15
C HIS A 56 -14.60 12.58 12.78
N ALA A 57 -15.39 12.72 11.70
CA ALA A 57 -14.89 12.96 10.34
C ALA A 57 -13.81 11.96 9.88
N GLN A 58 -14.00 10.67 10.19
CA GLN A 58 -13.03 9.62 9.89
C GLN A 58 -13.24 9.03 8.49
N GLY A 59 -12.14 8.90 7.75
CA GLY A 59 -12.06 8.08 6.53
C GLY A 59 -11.35 6.77 6.82
N PHE A 60 -12.08 5.64 6.77
CA PHE A 60 -11.56 4.31 7.10
C PHE A 60 -12.29 3.21 6.29
N PRO A 61 -11.62 2.35 5.52
CA PRO A 61 -12.30 1.30 4.73
C PRO A 61 -13.30 0.48 5.55
N ARG A 62 -14.61 0.60 5.24
CA ARG A 62 -15.67 0.13 6.16
C ARG A 62 -15.71 -1.38 6.34
N VAL A 63 -15.39 -2.15 5.30
CA VAL A 63 -15.28 -3.61 5.43
C VAL A 63 -14.13 -3.98 6.36
N TYR A 64 -12.99 -3.28 6.27
CA TYR A 64 -11.87 -3.50 7.20
C TYR A 64 -12.22 -3.07 8.63
N LEU A 65 -12.94 -1.95 8.79
CA LEU A 65 -13.43 -1.48 10.09
C LEU A 65 -14.38 -2.49 10.75
N PHE A 66 -15.29 -3.09 9.97
CA PHE A 66 -16.19 -4.15 10.41
C PHE A 66 -15.42 -5.40 10.88
N LEU A 67 -14.36 -5.80 10.16
CA LEU A 67 -13.51 -6.92 10.58
C LEU A 67 -12.78 -6.61 11.90
N ILE A 68 -12.28 -5.39 12.07
CA ILE A 68 -11.69 -4.94 13.34
C ILE A 68 -12.72 -4.98 14.46
N GLN A 69 -13.94 -4.47 14.23
CA GLN A 69 -15.00 -4.52 15.22
C GLN A 69 -15.31 -5.97 15.63
N GLY A 70 -15.48 -6.88 14.67
CA GLY A 70 -15.75 -8.29 14.95
C GLY A 70 -14.68 -8.93 15.83
N CYS A 71 -13.41 -8.69 15.50
CA CYS A 71 -12.27 -9.13 16.31
C CYS A 71 -12.28 -8.49 17.71
N ALA A 72 -12.37 -7.17 17.79
CA ALA A 72 -12.28 -6.44 19.04
C ALA A 72 -13.42 -6.78 20.02
N ARG A 73 -14.64 -6.90 19.49
CA ARG A 73 -15.83 -7.23 20.28
C ARG A 73 -15.71 -8.59 20.96
N ALA A 74 -15.11 -9.58 20.29
CA ALA A 74 -14.90 -10.92 20.86
C ALA A 74 -14.00 -10.92 22.11
N PHE A 75 -13.17 -9.88 22.28
CA PHE A 75 -12.25 -9.75 23.41
C PHE A 75 -12.47 -8.45 24.20
N SER A 76 -13.71 -7.97 24.26
CA SER A 76 -14.12 -6.79 25.05
C SER A 76 -13.31 -5.52 24.77
N TYR A 77 -12.92 -5.32 23.51
CA TYR A 77 -12.20 -4.14 23.02
C TYR A 77 -10.88 -3.87 23.76
N ASN A 78 -10.21 -4.92 24.27
CA ASN A 78 -8.87 -4.73 24.82
C ASN A 78 -7.88 -4.29 23.71
N ILE A 79 -6.81 -3.62 24.12
CA ILE A 79 -5.88 -2.98 23.18
C ILE A 79 -5.20 -3.94 22.19
N TYR A 80 -4.95 -5.18 22.60
CA TYR A 80 -4.36 -6.19 21.72
C TYR A 80 -5.36 -6.62 20.64
N SER A 81 -6.63 -6.80 21.00
CA SER A 81 -7.69 -7.16 20.04
C SER A 81 -7.92 -6.09 18.98
N LEU A 82 -7.79 -4.81 19.35
CA LEU A 82 -7.87 -3.66 18.45
C LEU A 82 -6.72 -3.64 17.43
N ARG A 83 -5.54 -4.08 17.84
CA ARG A 83 -4.30 -4.00 17.07
C ARG A 83 -3.93 -5.32 16.38
N MET A 84 -4.66 -6.40 16.66
CA MET A 84 -4.35 -7.73 16.15
C MET A 84 -4.41 -7.81 14.62
N LEU A 85 -5.47 -7.24 14.01
CA LEU A 85 -5.58 -7.20 12.55
C LEU A 85 -4.52 -6.29 11.91
N PRO A 86 -4.27 -5.05 12.37
CA PRO A 86 -3.14 -4.26 11.89
C PRO A 86 -1.79 -4.99 11.98
N PHE A 87 -1.53 -5.67 13.10
CA PHE A 87 -0.30 -6.43 13.29
C PHE A 87 -0.18 -7.59 12.30
N ALA A 88 -1.21 -8.42 12.20
CA ALA A 88 -1.25 -9.53 11.25
C ALA A 88 -1.09 -9.06 9.80
N CYS A 89 -1.71 -7.92 9.44
CA CYS A 89 -1.58 -7.33 8.11
C CYS A 89 -0.12 -6.93 7.85
N MET A 90 0.51 -6.17 8.75
CA MET A 90 1.89 -5.71 8.55
C MET A 90 2.89 -6.87 8.45
N ILE A 91 2.77 -7.89 9.31
CA ILE A 91 3.64 -9.08 9.26
C ILE A 91 3.44 -9.82 7.93
N SER A 92 2.19 -9.99 7.49
CA SER A 92 1.88 -10.62 6.20
C SER A 92 2.46 -9.82 5.03
N SER A 93 2.32 -8.49 5.05
CA SER A 93 2.90 -7.58 4.07
C SER A 93 4.41 -7.78 3.94
N PHE A 94 5.12 -7.83 5.07
CA PHE A 94 6.56 -8.01 5.09
C PHE A 94 6.98 -9.30 4.38
N PHE A 95 6.32 -10.42 4.68
CA PHE A 95 6.65 -11.69 4.03
C PHE A 95 6.32 -11.71 2.53
N ILE A 96 5.21 -11.09 2.12
CA ILE A 96 4.87 -10.98 0.70
C ILE A 96 5.92 -10.13 -0.02
N TRP A 97 6.29 -8.97 0.53
CA TRP A 97 7.33 -8.13 -0.05
C TRP A 97 8.71 -8.80 -0.08
N LEU A 98 9.08 -9.56 0.96
CA LEU A 98 10.29 -10.40 0.94
C LEU A 98 10.25 -11.39 -0.22
N SER A 99 9.09 -11.99 -0.50
CA SER A 99 8.93 -12.92 -1.62
C SER A 99 9.08 -12.24 -2.98
N ILE A 100 8.59 -11.01 -3.11
CA ILE A 100 8.71 -10.18 -4.33
C ILE A 100 10.18 -9.82 -4.54
N TYR A 101 10.81 -9.20 -3.54
CA TYR A 101 12.15 -8.64 -3.68
C TYR A 101 13.21 -9.74 -3.85
N LYS A 102 13.08 -10.86 -3.13
CA LYS A 102 13.93 -12.04 -3.31
C LYS A 102 13.87 -12.60 -4.74
N ARG A 103 12.71 -12.50 -5.41
CA ARG A 103 12.55 -12.98 -6.78
C ARG A 103 13.17 -12.02 -7.79
N GLU A 104 12.99 -10.72 -7.61
CA GLU A 104 13.50 -9.73 -8.56
C GLU A 104 15.01 -9.48 -8.41
N GLU A 105 15.55 -9.44 -7.18
CA GLU A 105 16.94 -9.09 -6.89
C GLU A 105 17.80 -10.28 -6.37
N GLY A 106 17.19 -11.43 -6.11
CA GLY A 106 17.88 -12.59 -5.50
C GLY A 106 18.16 -12.42 -4.01
N LYS A 107 19.13 -13.17 -3.46
CA LYS A 107 19.55 -13.11 -2.04
C LYS A 107 20.87 -12.35 -1.85
N GLY A 108 21.07 -11.27 -2.61
CA GLY A 108 22.28 -10.45 -2.59
C GLY A 108 22.23 -9.29 -1.59
N ILE A 109 23.14 -8.32 -1.76
CA ILE A 109 23.20 -7.10 -0.95
C ILE A 109 21.92 -6.27 -1.10
N GLY A 110 21.35 -6.18 -2.31
CA GLY A 110 20.07 -5.48 -2.53
C GLY A 110 18.93 -6.01 -1.67
N PHE A 111 18.85 -7.34 -1.50
CA PHE A 111 17.86 -7.97 -0.63
C PHE A 111 18.12 -7.69 0.86
N LEU A 112 19.38 -7.61 1.28
CA LEU A 112 19.73 -7.17 2.64
C LEU A 112 19.34 -5.70 2.86
N LEU A 113 19.66 -4.81 1.92
CA LEU A 113 19.29 -3.39 1.99
C LEU A 113 17.78 -3.20 2.07
N PHE A 114 17.00 -4.00 1.33
CA PHE A 114 15.54 -4.04 1.46
C PHE A 114 15.08 -4.44 2.87
N ILE A 115 15.65 -5.49 3.46
CA ILE A 115 15.29 -5.88 4.84
C ILE A 115 15.65 -4.76 5.83
N LEU A 116 16.84 -4.17 5.67
CA LEU A 116 17.29 -3.09 6.53
C LEU A 116 16.46 -1.82 6.37
N SER A 117 15.90 -1.54 5.18
CA SER A 117 14.99 -0.40 5.01
C SER A 117 13.68 -0.60 5.77
N TRP A 118 13.17 -1.83 5.85
CA TRP A 118 12.02 -2.16 6.70
C TRP A 118 12.34 -2.01 8.19
N CYS A 119 13.51 -2.48 8.64
CA CYS A 119 13.97 -2.27 10.02
C CYS A 119 14.17 -0.79 10.36
N GLY A 120 14.71 -0.01 9.43
CA GLY A 120 14.97 1.41 9.59
C GLY A 120 13.72 2.28 9.47
N SER A 121 12.62 1.73 8.95
CA SER A 121 11.36 2.44 8.79
C SER A 121 10.62 2.57 10.12
N TYR A 122 10.57 3.80 10.63
CA TYR A 122 9.77 4.11 11.81
C TYR A 122 8.30 3.75 11.58
N PHE A 123 7.77 4.11 10.42
CA PHE A 123 6.36 3.93 10.08
C PHE A 123 5.96 2.46 9.96
N MET A 124 6.77 1.61 9.32
CA MET A 124 6.43 0.19 9.17
C MET A 124 6.32 -0.53 10.51
N SER A 125 7.25 -0.27 11.43
CA SER A 125 7.19 -0.88 12.78
C SER A 125 6.10 -0.26 13.65
N ASN A 126 5.90 1.07 13.60
CA ASN A 126 4.92 1.75 14.45
C ASN A 126 3.47 1.44 14.03
N TYR A 127 3.17 1.51 12.74
CA TYR A 127 1.84 1.22 12.19
C TYR A 127 1.44 -0.25 12.28
N SER A 128 2.41 -1.17 12.51
CA SER A 128 2.10 -2.56 12.86
C SER A 128 1.21 -2.69 14.10
N SER A 129 1.16 -1.67 14.94
CA SER A 129 0.44 -1.68 16.21
C SER A 129 -0.49 -0.47 16.39
N GLU A 130 -0.92 0.20 15.33
CA GLU A 130 -1.90 1.29 15.43
C GLU A 130 -3.28 0.84 14.95
N LEU A 131 -4.34 1.30 15.62
CA LEU A 131 -5.73 1.12 15.21
C LEU A 131 -6.05 2.04 14.01
N LYS A 132 -5.43 1.72 12.87
CA LYS A 132 -5.51 2.46 11.60
C LYS A 132 -5.48 1.53 10.39
N GLN A 133 -5.95 2.02 9.24
CA GLN A 133 -5.94 1.25 7.99
C GLN A 133 -4.54 1.02 7.38
N TYR A 134 -3.52 1.72 7.87
CA TYR A 134 -2.18 1.75 7.27
C TYR A 134 -1.59 0.37 7.01
N SER A 135 -1.63 -0.55 7.96
CA SER A 135 -1.09 -1.89 7.77
C SER A 135 -1.84 -2.72 6.71
N MET A 136 -3.15 -2.48 6.57
CA MET A 136 -3.95 -3.07 5.50
C MET A 136 -3.62 -2.43 4.14
N ASP A 137 -3.31 -1.13 4.11
CA ASP A 137 -2.83 -0.45 2.89
C ASP A 137 -1.51 -1.05 2.40
N VAL A 138 -0.55 -1.30 3.29
CA VAL A 138 0.71 -1.99 2.95
C VAL A 138 0.43 -3.42 2.44
N LEU A 139 -0.51 -4.12 3.06
CA LEU A 139 -0.86 -5.50 2.67
C LEU A 139 -1.51 -5.55 1.29
N ALA A 140 -2.48 -4.67 1.05
CA ALA A 140 -3.13 -4.57 -0.25
C ALA A 140 -2.10 -4.26 -1.34
N ALA A 141 -1.22 -3.27 -1.12
CA ALA A 141 -0.14 -2.95 -2.04
C ALA A 141 0.79 -4.15 -2.29
N ALA A 142 1.13 -4.92 -1.25
CA ALA A 142 1.95 -6.13 -1.37
C ALA A 142 1.27 -7.20 -2.23
N ILE A 143 -0.02 -7.47 -1.99
CA ILE A 143 -0.78 -8.49 -2.73
C ILE A 143 -0.95 -8.09 -4.20
N PHE A 144 -1.31 -6.83 -4.48
CA PHE A 144 -1.40 -6.31 -5.84
C PHE A 144 -0.05 -6.41 -6.56
N SER A 145 1.02 -5.93 -5.93
CA SER A 145 2.37 -5.98 -6.50
C SER A 145 2.81 -7.41 -6.78
N TRP A 146 2.57 -8.32 -5.84
CA TRP A 146 2.87 -9.74 -6.01
C TRP A 146 2.15 -10.34 -7.21
N PHE A 147 0.85 -10.02 -7.36
CA PHE A 147 0.04 -10.50 -8.47
C PHE A 147 0.52 -9.94 -9.82
N ILE A 148 0.63 -8.61 -9.92
CA ILE A 148 1.06 -7.89 -11.14
C ILE A 148 2.41 -8.41 -11.64
N LEU A 149 3.41 -8.51 -10.76
CA LEU A 149 4.77 -8.97 -11.14
C LEU A 149 4.85 -10.46 -11.51
N ARG A 150 3.80 -11.23 -11.22
CA ARG A 150 3.66 -12.63 -11.61
C ARG A 150 2.78 -12.82 -12.83
N GLN A 151 2.08 -11.78 -13.30
CA GLN A 151 1.27 -11.86 -14.52
C GLN A 151 2.05 -12.30 -15.75
N LYS A 152 3.36 -12.02 -15.83
CA LYS A 152 4.22 -12.50 -16.91
C LYS A 152 4.20 -14.01 -17.10
N TYR A 153 3.97 -14.78 -16.04
CA TYR A 153 3.84 -16.24 -16.13
C TYR A 153 2.47 -16.68 -16.62
N PHE A 154 1.42 -15.90 -16.39
CA PHE A 154 0.05 -16.24 -16.85
C PHE A 154 -0.12 -15.90 -18.31
N LEU A 155 0.48 -14.79 -18.74
CA LEU A 155 0.45 -14.35 -20.12
C LEU A 155 1.25 -15.28 -21.05
N SER A 156 2.24 -16.00 -20.50
CA SER A 156 3.14 -16.88 -21.27
C SER A 156 2.87 -18.38 -21.13
N ALA A 157 2.17 -18.84 -20.08
CA ALA A 157 1.94 -20.28 -19.84
C ALA A 157 0.52 -20.73 -20.19
N GLN A 158 0.39 -21.88 -20.86
CA GLN A 158 -0.90 -22.53 -21.15
C GLN A 158 -1.60 -23.13 -19.92
N LYS A 159 -0.86 -23.40 -18.82
CA LYS A 159 -1.42 -23.90 -17.55
C LYS A 159 -1.25 -22.86 -16.45
N ILE A 160 -2.36 -22.26 -16.04
CA ILE A 160 -2.42 -21.31 -14.94
C ILE A 160 -2.76 -22.08 -13.66
N MET A 161 -2.04 -21.79 -12.57
CA MET A 161 -2.36 -22.34 -11.25
C MET A 161 -3.73 -21.80 -10.78
N LEU A 162 -4.58 -22.68 -10.23
CA LEU A 162 -5.93 -22.33 -9.76
C LEU A 162 -5.96 -21.09 -8.84
N SER A 163 -4.98 -20.96 -7.95
CA SER A 163 -4.83 -19.82 -7.04
C SER A 163 -4.69 -18.47 -7.75
N LEU A 164 -4.16 -18.46 -8.97
CA LEU A 164 -3.91 -17.26 -9.76
C LEU A 164 -5.11 -16.90 -10.64
N GLN A 165 -5.94 -17.88 -11.01
CA GLN A 165 -7.25 -17.65 -11.62
C GLN A 165 -8.22 -17.03 -10.61
N ALA A 166 -8.25 -17.57 -9.39
CA ALA A 166 -9.00 -16.98 -8.28
C ALA A 166 -8.56 -15.54 -7.99
N GLY A 167 -7.27 -15.23 -8.21
CA GLY A 167 -6.75 -13.87 -8.13
C GLY A 167 -7.48 -12.88 -9.03
N TYR A 168 -7.84 -13.22 -10.27
CA TYR A 168 -8.60 -12.28 -11.12
C TYR A 168 -10.01 -12.00 -10.61
N LEU A 169 -10.63 -12.95 -9.91
CA LEU A 169 -11.93 -12.75 -9.29
C LEU A 169 -11.83 -11.95 -7.99
N LEU A 170 -10.85 -12.28 -7.13
CA LEU A 170 -10.78 -11.79 -5.77
C LEU A 170 -9.97 -10.50 -5.61
N LEU A 171 -8.97 -10.25 -6.45
CA LEU A 171 -8.06 -9.12 -6.27
C LEU A 171 -8.76 -7.75 -6.25
N PRO A 172 -9.82 -7.48 -7.07
CA PRO A 172 -10.58 -6.25 -6.95
C PRO A 172 -11.21 -6.02 -5.57
N SER A 173 -11.53 -7.08 -4.80
CA SER A 173 -12.17 -6.92 -3.48
C SER A 173 -11.27 -6.22 -2.47
N LEU A 174 -9.96 -6.11 -2.73
CA LEU A 174 -9.04 -5.36 -1.88
C LEU A 174 -9.38 -3.86 -1.79
N VAL A 175 -10.10 -3.28 -2.77
CA VAL A 175 -10.55 -1.87 -2.68
C VAL A 175 -11.60 -1.66 -1.57
N LEU A 176 -12.24 -2.74 -1.10
CA LEU A 176 -13.15 -2.68 0.04
C LEU A 176 -12.41 -2.63 1.39
N LEU A 177 -11.15 -3.10 1.40
CA LEU A 177 -10.32 -3.20 2.60
C LEU A 177 -9.29 -2.06 2.70
N SER A 178 -8.92 -1.45 1.59
CA SER A 178 -7.84 -0.46 1.51
C SER A 178 -8.10 0.58 0.43
N TYR A 179 -7.90 1.87 0.76
CA TYR A 179 -7.96 2.95 -0.24
C TYR A 179 -6.76 2.92 -1.19
N THR A 180 -5.62 2.41 -0.75
CA THR A 180 -4.46 2.22 -1.62
C THR A 180 -4.77 1.28 -2.78
N GLY A 181 -5.70 0.34 -2.62
CA GLY A 181 -6.11 -0.57 -3.70
C GLY A 181 -6.54 0.15 -4.99
N TYR A 182 -7.08 1.37 -4.89
CA TYR A 182 -7.49 2.16 -6.05
C TYR A 182 -6.34 2.53 -7.01
N PHE A 183 -5.11 2.69 -6.50
CA PHE A 183 -3.91 2.94 -7.32
C PHE A 183 -3.38 1.69 -8.04
N PHE A 184 -3.85 0.50 -7.64
CA PHE A 184 -3.35 -0.75 -8.24
C PHE A 184 -4.39 -1.43 -9.12
N VAL A 185 -5.68 -1.18 -8.88
CA VAL A 185 -6.76 -2.02 -9.39
C VAL A 185 -6.90 -2.01 -10.92
N LEU A 186 -6.39 -0.98 -11.61
CA LEU A 186 -6.45 -0.93 -13.08
C LEU A 186 -5.26 -1.66 -13.74
N LEU A 187 -4.14 -1.83 -13.03
CA LEU A 187 -2.90 -2.34 -13.60
C LEU A 187 -3.00 -3.81 -14.07
N PRO A 188 -3.66 -4.73 -13.32
CA PRO A 188 -3.90 -6.09 -13.80
C PRO A 188 -4.70 -6.15 -15.11
N ALA A 189 -5.71 -5.29 -15.27
CA ALA A 189 -6.53 -5.21 -16.47
C ALA A 189 -5.74 -4.61 -17.64
N TYR A 190 -4.95 -3.56 -17.39
CA TYR A 190 -4.04 -2.97 -18.39
C TYR A 190 -3.10 -4.02 -18.99
N ASN A 191 -2.44 -4.82 -18.15
CA ASN A 191 -1.55 -5.89 -18.61
C ASN A 191 -2.28 -6.96 -19.43
N LEU A 192 -3.54 -7.30 -19.09
CA LEU A 192 -4.37 -8.20 -19.89
C LEU A 192 -4.72 -7.61 -21.26
N ILE A 193 -5.11 -6.33 -21.31
CA ILE A 193 -5.49 -5.60 -22.53
C ILE A 193 -4.34 -5.63 -23.55
N LEU A 194 -3.11 -5.34 -23.11
CA LEU A 194 -1.93 -5.38 -23.97
C LEU A 194 -1.67 -6.77 -24.60
N ASN A 195 -2.19 -7.83 -23.97
CA ASN A 195 -1.96 -9.22 -24.36
C ASN A 195 -3.23 -9.92 -24.88
N LEU A 196 -4.25 -9.18 -25.30
CA LEU A 196 -5.50 -9.76 -25.83
C LEU A 196 -5.35 -10.42 -27.20
N LYS A 197 -4.42 -9.95 -28.03
CA LYS A 197 -4.24 -10.46 -29.40
C LYS A 197 -3.69 -11.88 -29.34
N GLY A 198 -4.51 -12.86 -29.74
CA GLY A 198 -4.11 -14.28 -29.89
C GLY A 198 -4.30 -15.18 -28.66
N ASN A 199 -4.81 -14.67 -27.52
CA ASN A 199 -4.98 -15.47 -26.30
C ASN A 199 -6.43 -15.42 -25.78
N LYS A 200 -7.24 -16.43 -26.15
CA LYS A 200 -8.65 -16.54 -25.72
C LYS A 200 -8.83 -16.50 -24.18
N PRO A 201 -8.02 -17.23 -23.37
CA PRO A 201 -8.04 -17.12 -21.91
C PRO A 201 -7.95 -15.69 -21.37
N ASN A 202 -7.11 -14.83 -21.96
CA ASN A 202 -6.96 -13.43 -21.50
C ASN A 202 -8.26 -12.63 -21.61
N LYS A 203 -9.09 -12.91 -22.63
CA LYS A 203 -10.42 -12.28 -22.75
C LYS A 203 -11.32 -12.68 -21.59
N ALA A 204 -11.35 -13.97 -21.26
CA ALA A 204 -12.17 -14.47 -20.15
C ALA A 204 -11.71 -13.88 -18.81
N TYR A 205 -10.39 -13.85 -18.55
CA TYR A 205 -9.85 -13.24 -17.33
C TYR A 205 -10.14 -11.74 -17.26
N LEU A 206 -10.05 -11.02 -18.39
CA LEU A 206 -10.41 -9.61 -18.43
C LEU A 206 -11.89 -9.42 -18.11
N SER A 207 -12.79 -10.21 -18.71
CA SER A 207 -14.23 -10.14 -18.40
C SER A 207 -14.53 -10.42 -16.93
N VAL A 208 -13.95 -11.48 -16.35
CA VAL A 208 -14.12 -11.82 -14.93
C VAL A 208 -13.57 -10.71 -14.03
N TYR A 209 -12.36 -10.21 -14.33
CA TYR A 209 -11.74 -9.14 -13.57
C TYR A 209 -12.56 -7.85 -13.63
N THR A 210 -13.00 -7.44 -14.82
CA THR A 210 -13.82 -6.24 -15.02
C THR A 210 -15.17 -6.37 -14.34
N ALA A 211 -15.84 -7.52 -14.43
CA ALA A 211 -17.11 -7.74 -13.73
C ALA A 211 -16.93 -7.64 -12.21
N SER A 212 -15.91 -8.31 -11.65
CA SER A 212 -15.59 -8.23 -10.23
C SER A 212 -15.23 -6.79 -9.79
N LEU A 213 -14.44 -6.08 -10.61
CA LEU A 213 -14.07 -4.69 -10.38
C LEU A 213 -15.28 -3.77 -10.31
N ILE A 214 -16.22 -3.88 -11.26
CA ILE A 214 -17.45 -3.07 -11.28
C ILE A 214 -18.24 -3.30 -9.99
N VAL A 215 -18.41 -4.56 -9.59
CA VAL A 215 -19.11 -4.92 -8.34
C VAL A 215 -18.37 -4.34 -7.13
N CYS A 216 -17.06 -4.50 -7.04
CA CYS A 216 -16.28 -4.02 -5.89
C CYS A 216 -16.25 -2.49 -5.79
N ILE A 217 -16.16 -1.77 -6.91
CA ILE A 217 -16.26 -0.29 -6.92
C ILE A 217 -17.66 0.13 -6.49
N PHE A 218 -18.71 -0.50 -7.01
CA PHE A 218 -20.09 -0.21 -6.62
C PHE A 218 -20.29 -0.40 -5.11
N LEU A 219 -19.84 -1.54 -4.58
CA LEU A 219 -19.93 -1.83 -3.14
C LEU A 219 -19.09 -0.85 -2.32
N SER A 220 -17.86 -0.52 -2.74
CA SER A 220 -17.02 0.44 -2.04
C SER A 220 -17.64 1.84 -2.03
N TYR A 221 -18.25 2.27 -3.13
CA TYR A 221 -18.97 3.53 -3.19
C TYR A 221 -20.19 3.54 -2.25
N HIS A 222 -21.00 2.49 -2.29
CA HIS A 222 -22.21 2.37 -1.50
C HIS A 222 -21.92 2.30 0.00
N PHE A 223 -20.92 1.53 0.39
CA PHE A 223 -20.59 1.30 1.80
C PHE A 223 -19.68 2.36 2.41
N ASP A 224 -18.89 3.07 1.60
CA ASP A 224 -17.82 3.91 2.15
C ASP A 224 -17.68 5.26 1.43
N LEU A 225 -17.28 5.26 0.15
CA LEU A 225 -16.78 6.49 -0.48
C LEU A 225 -17.82 7.61 -0.51
N ARG A 226 -19.11 7.30 -0.66
CA ARG A 226 -20.16 8.34 -0.66
C ARG A 226 -20.17 9.18 0.63
N TYR A 227 -19.83 8.58 1.77
CA TYR A 227 -19.77 9.27 3.06
C TYR A 227 -18.45 10.02 3.23
N THR A 228 -17.33 9.35 2.95
CA THR A 228 -16.00 9.96 3.06
C THR A 228 -15.83 11.14 2.09
N LEU A 229 -16.38 11.05 0.89
CA LEU A 229 -16.36 12.14 -0.07
C LEU A 229 -17.27 13.29 0.37
N ALA A 230 -18.40 13.03 1.04
CA ALA A 230 -19.31 14.09 1.49
C ALA A 230 -18.81 14.86 2.72
N ASP A 231 -17.82 14.32 3.46
CA ASP A 231 -17.34 14.89 4.71
C ASP A 231 -16.49 16.17 4.49
N GLN A 232 -17.00 17.31 4.94
CA GLN A 232 -16.30 18.60 4.82
C GLN A 232 -15.12 18.73 5.78
N GLY A 233 -15.17 18.09 6.95
CA GLY A 233 -14.09 18.13 7.93
C GLY A 233 -12.83 17.45 7.40
N LEU A 234 -12.99 16.29 6.78
CA LEU A 234 -11.90 15.56 6.13
C LEU A 234 -11.32 16.36 4.96
N ARG A 235 -12.17 16.96 4.11
CA ARG A 235 -11.70 17.82 3.01
C ARG A 235 -10.93 19.05 3.52
N GLY A 236 -11.40 19.67 4.60
CA GLY A 236 -10.73 20.79 5.24
C GLY A 236 -9.36 20.40 5.78
N TYR A 237 -9.27 19.25 6.46
CA TYR A 237 -8.00 18.74 7.02
C TYR A 237 -6.94 18.49 5.94
N TRP A 238 -7.33 17.91 4.79
CA TRP A 238 -6.37 17.55 3.73
C TRP A 238 -6.06 18.68 2.73
N LYS A 239 -6.71 19.85 2.84
CA LYS A 239 -6.60 20.95 1.86
C LYS A 239 -5.15 21.36 1.55
N ASP A 240 -4.30 21.37 2.57
CA ASP A 240 -2.90 21.82 2.45
C ASP A 240 -1.93 20.70 2.07
N TYR A 241 -2.44 19.47 1.87
CA TYR A 241 -1.63 18.30 1.52
C TYR A 241 -1.64 17.96 0.03
N PHE A 242 -2.28 18.77 -0.79
CA PHE A 242 -2.33 18.60 -2.24
C PHE A 242 -1.23 19.38 -2.95
N ILE A 243 -0.98 19.05 -4.21
CA ILE A 243 -0.04 19.83 -5.03
C ILE A 243 -0.70 21.19 -5.32
N SER A 244 0.02 22.26 -5.01
CA SER A 244 -0.46 23.62 -5.26
C SER A 244 -0.19 24.03 -6.70
N THR A 245 -1.20 24.61 -7.36
CA THR A 245 -1.10 25.16 -8.71
C THR A 245 -1.24 26.69 -8.72
N SER A 246 -1.16 27.33 -7.55
CA SER A 246 -1.33 28.79 -7.42
C SER A 246 -0.18 29.59 -8.03
N SER A 247 1.03 29.04 -8.01
CA SER A 247 2.22 29.63 -8.64
C SER A 247 3.26 28.54 -8.94
N VAL A 248 4.23 28.85 -9.81
CA VAL A 248 5.35 27.93 -10.10
C VAL A 248 6.14 27.60 -8.83
N TYR A 249 6.35 28.58 -7.95
CA TYR A 249 7.04 28.38 -6.68
C TYR A 249 6.29 27.40 -5.76
N GLU A 250 4.98 27.61 -5.56
CA GLU A 250 4.17 26.73 -4.70
C GLU A 250 4.01 25.32 -5.30
N PHE A 251 3.97 25.21 -6.63
CA PHE A 251 4.03 23.92 -7.31
C PHE A 251 5.33 23.17 -7.02
N VAL A 252 6.48 23.81 -7.27
CA VAL A 252 7.79 23.20 -7.04
C VAL A 252 7.97 22.81 -5.57
N LYS A 253 7.55 23.68 -4.65
CA LYS A 253 7.62 23.45 -3.20
C LYS A 253 6.78 22.24 -2.77
N SER A 254 5.49 22.22 -3.11
CA SER A 254 4.58 21.13 -2.73
C SER A 254 4.93 19.79 -3.40
N PHE A 255 5.35 19.81 -4.67
CA PHE A 255 5.82 18.63 -5.37
C PHE A 255 7.12 18.07 -4.75
N THR A 256 8.11 18.93 -4.49
CA THR A 256 9.37 18.52 -3.85
C THR A 256 9.13 17.98 -2.45
N GLU A 257 8.20 18.58 -1.69
CA GLU A 257 7.81 18.09 -0.38
C GLU A 257 7.17 16.69 -0.44
N GLY A 258 6.26 16.44 -1.38
CA GLY A 258 5.68 15.11 -1.54
C GLY A 258 6.72 14.06 -1.96
N LEU A 259 7.61 14.39 -2.89
CA LEU A 259 8.74 13.52 -3.23
C LEU A 259 9.65 13.26 -2.03
N ARG A 260 9.99 14.30 -1.25
CA ARG A 260 10.77 14.15 -0.02
C ARG A 260 10.06 13.21 0.94
N ASN A 261 8.74 13.31 1.07
CA ASN A 261 8.00 12.40 1.93
C ASN A 261 8.13 10.95 1.41
N ILE A 262 7.91 10.70 0.12
CA ILE A 262 8.05 9.36 -0.49
C ILE A 262 9.43 8.75 -0.25
N PHE A 263 10.52 9.49 -0.48
CA PHE A 263 11.87 8.93 -0.48
C PHE A 263 12.58 8.99 0.88
N VAL A 264 12.26 9.98 1.71
CA VAL A 264 13.07 10.32 2.88
C VAL A 264 12.33 10.09 4.19
N ARG A 265 11.00 10.23 4.21
CA ARG A 265 10.22 10.12 5.44
C ARG A 265 10.18 8.70 6.00
N TRP A 266 10.78 7.72 5.35
CA TRP A 266 11.07 6.40 5.94
C TRP A 266 11.90 6.49 7.22
N PHE A 267 12.85 7.43 7.24
CA PHE A 267 13.70 7.67 8.40
C PHE A 267 12.98 8.57 9.41
N LEU A 268 13.25 8.39 10.71
CA LEU A 268 12.69 9.24 11.77
C LEU A 268 12.73 10.72 11.38
N GLU A 269 11.72 11.49 11.79
CA GLU A 269 11.53 12.93 11.50
C GLU A 269 12.59 13.85 12.15
N ARG A 270 13.84 13.40 12.27
CA ARG A 270 14.97 14.25 12.59
C ARG A 270 15.37 15.03 11.34
N LYS A 271 15.09 16.34 11.36
CA LYS A 271 15.45 17.32 10.32
C LYS A 271 16.84 17.08 9.68
N PRO A 272 17.95 16.94 10.42
CA PRO A 272 19.27 16.77 9.79
C PRO A 272 19.38 15.50 8.92
N VAL A 273 18.82 14.38 9.38
CA VAL A 273 18.80 13.13 8.61
C VAL A 273 17.96 13.32 7.34
N THR A 274 16.83 14.01 7.46
CA THR A 274 15.97 14.30 6.30
C THR A 274 16.70 15.11 5.22
N TYR A 275 17.47 16.13 5.60
CA TYR A 275 18.23 16.93 4.62
C TYR A 275 19.31 16.11 3.91
N ILE A 276 20.08 15.30 4.66
CA ILE A 276 21.11 14.42 4.09
C ILE A 276 20.50 13.43 3.10
N MET A 277 19.39 12.79 3.48
CA MET A 277 18.75 11.79 2.63
C MET A 277 18.09 12.38 1.38
N THR A 278 17.68 13.65 1.42
CA THR A 278 17.11 14.36 0.26
C THR A 278 18.08 14.41 -0.92
N ILE A 279 19.39 14.46 -0.67
CA ILE A 279 20.44 14.50 -1.71
C ILE A 279 20.41 13.23 -2.57
N PHE A 280 19.95 12.09 -2.03
CA PHE A 280 19.88 10.82 -2.76
C PHE A 280 18.57 10.64 -3.56
N MET A 281 17.59 11.53 -3.39
CA MET A 281 16.32 11.43 -4.12
C MET A 281 16.46 11.42 -5.65
N PRO A 282 17.30 12.29 -6.27
CA PRO A 282 17.48 12.26 -7.73
C PRO A 282 18.01 10.91 -8.22
N LEU A 283 18.83 10.20 -7.42
CA LEU A 283 19.31 8.86 -7.77
C LEU A 283 18.18 7.83 -7.75
N GLY A 284 17.29 7.90 -6.75
CA GLY A 284 16.11 7.04 -6.67
C GLY A 284 15.17 7.23 -7.87
N LEU A 285 14.86 8.49 -8.20
CA LEU A 285 14.08 8.84 -9.39
C LEU A 285 14.76 8.36 -10.67
N PHE A 286 16.06 8.65 -10.83
CA PHE A 286 16.82 8.21 -11.99
C PHE A 286 16.77 6.69 -12.14
N TYR A 287 16.97 5.93 -11.06
CA TYR A 287 16.88 4.47 -11.08
C TYR A 287 15.48 3.98 -11.49
N MET A 288 14.41 4.60 -10.97
CA MET A 288 13.03 4.27 -11.37
C MET A 288 12.85 4.48 -12.88
N PHE A 289 13.15 5.68 -13.40
CA PHE A 289 13.03 5.97 -14.84
C PHE A 289 13.89 5.03 -15.68
N PHE A 290 15.16 4.86 -15.33
CA PHE A 290 16.09 3.99 -16.04
C PHE A 290 15.61 2.54 -16.09
N SER A 291 15.08 2.02 -14.98
CA SER A 291 14.56 0.66 -14.90
C SER A 291 13.37 0.43 -15.83
N VAL A 292 12.49 1.43 -15.99
CA VAL A 292 11.35 1.40 -16.91
C VAL A 292 11.84 1.42 -18.35
N PHE A 293 12.68 2.39 -18.72
CA PHE A 293 13.18 2.52 -20.10
C PHE A 293 13.96 1.27 -20.55
N LYS A 294 14.74 0.66 -19.65
CA LYS A 294 15.46 -0.58 -19.93
C LYS A 294 14.52 -1.76 -20.25
N ARG A 295 13.32 -1.79 -19.65
CA ARG A 295 12.39 -2.92 -19.75
C ARG A 295 11.21 -2.68 -20.69
N ILE A 296 10.92 -1.44 -21.07
CA ILE A 296 9.74 -1.08 -21.87
C ILE A 296 9.64 -1.84 -23.19
N LYS A 297 10.78 -2.04 -23.87
CA LYS A 297 10.85 -2.80 -25.14
C LYS A 297 10.68 -4.30 -24.93
N GLY A 298 11.27 -4.85 -23.87
CA GLY A 298 11.21 -6.29 -23.57
C GLY A 298 9.84 -6.74 -23.06
N ASP A 299 9.22 -5.93 -22.20
CA ASP A 299 7.94 -6.23 -21.58
C ASP A 299 6.75 -5.75 -22.43
N LYS A 300 6.97 -5.25 -23.66
CA LYS A 300 5.94 -4.71 -24.56
C LYS A 300 5.02 -3.68 -23.87
N ALA A 301 5.63 -2.79 -23.09
CA ALA A 301 4.95 -1.79 -22.25
C ALA A 301 4.04 -2.34 -21.12
N ALA A 302 4.06 -3.65 -20.85
CA ALA A 302 3.40 -4.21 -19.68
C ALA A 302 4.16 -3.88 -18.38
N ILE A 303 3.42 -3.71 -17.30
CA ILE A 303 3.96 -3.37 -15.97
C ILE A 303 4.29 -4.67 -15.26
N LEU A 304 5.52 -5.17 -15.47
CA LEU A 304 5.96 -6.50 -15.00
C LEU A 304 7.26 -6.45 -14.18
N SER A 305 7.71 -5.25 -13.82
CA SER A 305 8.91 -5.00 -13.01
C SER A 305 8.60 -4.04 -11.86
N LEU A 306 9.37 -4.14 -10.78
CA LEU A 306 9.23 -3.27 -9.60
C LEU A 306 9.34 -1.79 -9.95
N GLY A 307 10.36 -1.43 -10.74
CA GLY A 307 10.55 -0.03 -11.13
C GLY A 307 9.47 0.49 -12.08
N GLY A 308 8.95 -0.36 -12.97
CA GLY A 308 7.76 -0.05 -13.79
C GLY A 308 6.54 0.25 -12.94
N LEU A 309 6.28 -0.61 -11.96
CA LEU A 309 5.16 -0.44 -11.03
C LEU A 309 5.31 0.82 -10.19
N ALA A 310 6.47 1.03 -9.58
CA ALA A 310 6.75 2.21 -8.76
C ALA A 310 6.61 3.52 -9.56
N LEU A 311 7.07 3.56 -10.83
CA LEU A 311 6.92 4.76 -11.65
C LEU A 311 5.44 5.06 -11.96
N VAL A 312 4.66 4.04 -12.33
CA VAL A 312 3.23 4.22 -12.62
C VAL A 312 2.49 4.71 -11.39
N LEU A 313 2.74 4.11 -10.22
CA LEU A 313 2.13 4.56 -8.97
C LEU A 313 2.53 6.00 -8.60
N LEU A 314 3.78 6.39 -8.85
CA LEU A 314 4.24 7.76 -8.62
C LEU A 314 3.50 8.76 -9.53
N MET A 315 3.30 8.39 -10.79
CA MET A 315 2.55 9.19 -11.76
C MET A 315 1.07 9.29 -11.39
N GLU A 316 0.42 8.19 -11.00
CA GLU A 316 -0.97 8.20 -10.54
C GLU A 316 -1.14 9.05 -9.28
N LEU A 317 -0.23 8.93 -8.31
CA LEU A 317 -0.24 9.72 -7.10
C LEU A 317 -0.02 11.21 -7.39
N PHE A 318 0.88 11.55 -8.31
CA PHE A 318 1.07 12.92 -8.79
C PHE A 318 -0.21 13.48 -9.42
N LEU A 319 -0.84 12.74 -10.32
CA LEU A 319 -2.09 13.15 -10.97
C LEU A 319 -3.23 13.29 -9.94
N ALA A 320 -3.37 12.35 -9.02
CA ALA A 320 -4.37 12.42 -7.94
C ALA A 320 -4.13 13.63 -7.01
N GLY A 321 -2.85 13.97 -6.77
CA GLY A 321 -2.43 15.16 -6.03
C GLY A 321 -2.80 16.46 -6.74
N MET A 322 -2.56 16.54 -8.05
CA MET A 322 -2.93 17.68 -8.90
C MET A 322 -4.44 17.87 -8.99
N MET A 323 -5.20 16.78 -9.10
CA MET A 323 -6.67 16.79 -9.16
C MET A 323 -7.33 17.00 -7.79
N LYS A 324 -6.54 17.11 -6.71
CA LYS A 324 -7.03 17.21 -5.32
C LYS A 324 -7.93 16.05 -4.89
N VAL A 325 -7.66 14.85 -5.42
CA VAL A 325 -8.38 13.62 -5.11
C VAL A 325 -7.68 12.85 -3.98
N TYR A 326 -6.35 12.88 -3.95
CA TYR A 326 -5.56 12.24 -2.90
C TYR A 326 -4.39 13.13 -2.42
N PRO A 327 -4.15 13.27 -1.11
CA PRO A 327 -3.10 14.13 -0.57
C PRO A 327 -1.71 13.59 -0.95
N PHE A 328 -0.97 14.39 -1.73
CA PHE A 328 0.35 14.05 -2.26
C PHE A 328 1.46 14.20 -1.21
N THR A 329 1.35 15.20 -0.34
CA THR A 329 2.36 15.47 0.71
C THR A 329 2.03 14.78 2.04
N GLY A 330 0.94 14.02 2.12
CA GLY A 330 0.58 13.28 3.32
C GLY A 330 1.61 12.19 3.66
N ALA A 331 1.92 11.98 4.95
CA ALA A 331 2.91 10.98 5.39
C ALA A 331 2.62 9.57 4.86
N ARG A 332 1.34 9.23 4.73
CA ARG A 332 0.84 7.91 4.36
C ARG A 332 1.23 7.43 2.95
N VAL A 333 1.65 8.34 2.06
CA VAL A 333 2.06 7.96 0.69
C VAL A 333 3.28 7.02 0.69
N THR A 334 4.11 7.07 1.72
CA THR A 334 5.30 6.21 1.87
C THR A 334 4.96 4.75 2.12
N LEU A 335 3.73 4.44 2.50
CA LEU A 335 3.38 3.09 2.95
C LEU A 335 3.21 2.09 1.81
N PHE A 336 2.96 2.59 0.60
CA PHE A 336 2.62 1.77 -0.56
C PHE A 336 3.39 2.14 -1.83
N MET A 337 4.27 3.13 -1.74
CA MET A 337 5.25 3.52 -2.75
C MET A 337 6.60 2.92 -2.39
#